data_AF-A0A7C4S7B9-F1
#
_entry.id   AF-A0A7C4S7B9-F1
#
_cell.length_a   1.000
_cell.length_b   1.000
_cell.length_c   1.000
_cell.angle_alpha   90.00
_cell.angle_beta   90.00
_cell.angle_gamma   90.00
#
_symmetry.space_group_name_H-M   'P 1'
#
loop_
_entity.id
_entity.type
_entity.pdbx_description
1 polymer ?
#
loop_
_entity_poly.entity_id
_entity_poly.type
_entity_poly.pdbx_seq_one_letter_code
_entity_poly.pdbx_strand_id
1 'polypeptide(L)' 'ATTKIYEELMKWYGAYAYTKDCNAFRGWLGTFSYTIGAEGAQNIMRIIIARDLIGREYIKG' A
#
# COMPACT_ATOMS: atom_id res chain seq x y z
N ALA A 1 -6.96 -4.54 -1.95
CA ALA A 1 -5.82 -4.08 -1.12
C ALA A 1 -6.32 -3.84 0.29
N THR A 2 -5.60 -4.32 1.30
CA THR A 2 -6.01 -4.27 2.72
C THR A 2 -6.29 -2.85 3.20
N THR A 3 -5.61 -1.85 2.63
CA THR A 3 -5.85 -0.41 2.82
C THR A 3 -7.32 -0.02 2.59
N LYS A 4 -7.96 -0.53 1.53
CA LYS A 4 -9.37 -0.23 1.21
C LYS A 4 -10.35 -0.80 2.24
N ILE A 5 -10.02 -1.95 2.83
CA ILE A 5 -10.84 -2.55 3.88
C ILE A 5 -10.83 -1.64 5.12
N TYR A 6 -9.65 -1.14 5.49
CA TYR A 6 -9.53 -0.18 6.57
C TYR A 6 -10.20 1.17 6.27
N GLU A 7 -10.16 1.65 5.03
CA GLU A 7 -10.87 2.87 4.62
C GLU A 7 -12.39 2.74 4.81
N GLU A 8 -12.98 1.62 4.39
CA GLU A 8 -14.41 1.36 4.61
C GLU A 8 -14.75 1.24 6.10
N LEU A 9 -13.92 0.52 6.86
CA LEU A 9 -14.08 0.41 8.31
C LEU A 9 -13.99 1.79 8.99
N MET A 10 -13.04 2.63 8.61
CA MET A 10 -12.91 3.98 9.15
C MET A 10 -14.13 4.85 8.81
N LYS A 11 -14.74 4.70 7.62
CA LYS A 11 -15.99 5.39 7.27
C LYS A 11 -17.15 4.97 8.17
N TRP A 12 -17.28 3.69 8.50
CA TRP A 12 -18.35 3.19 9.38
C TRP A 12 -18.22 3.72 10.81
N TYR A 13 -17.00 3.78 11.34
CA TYR A 13 -16.74 4.25 12.71
C TYR A 13 -16.61 5.78 12.81
N GLY A 14 -16.43 6.49 11.70
CA GLY A 14 -16.31 7.94 11.66
C GLY A 14 -15.16 8.47 12.52
N ALA A 15 -15.41 9.51 13.31
CA ALA A 15 -14.39 10.15 14.16
C ALA A 15 -13.73 9.18 15.14
N TYR A 16 -14.45 8.16 15.61
CA TYR A 16 -13.90 7.17 16.55
C TYR A 16 -12.73 6.40 15.96
N ALA A 17 -12.73 6.15 14.65
CA ALA A 17 -11.68 5.40 13.97
C ALA A 17 -10.29 6.06 14.07
N TYR A 18 -10.25 7.38 14.30
CA TYR A 18 -9.03 8.17 14.44
C TYR A 18 -8.54 8.32 15.89
N THR A 19 -9.30 7.84 16.87
CA THR A 19 -8.91 7.88 18.28
C THR A 19 -7.87 6.81 18.60
N LYS A 20 -7.15 6.96 19.72
CA LYS A 20 -6.17 5.94 20.16
C LYS A 20 -6.83 4.67 20.70
N ASP A 21 -8.11 4.73 21.06
CA ASP A 21 -8.88 3.60 21.58
C ASP A 21 -9.30 2.65 20.45
N CYS A 22 -9.44 3.18 19.23
CA CYS A 22 -9.71 2.39 18.03
C CYS A 22 -8.42 2.10 17.25
N ASN A 23 -8.06 0.83 17.08
CA ASN A 23 -6.87 0.45 16.29
C ASN A 23 -7.06 0.56 14.77
N ALA A 24 -8.21 1.05 14.30
CA ALA A 24 -8.54 1.18 12.88
C ALA A 24 -7.51 2.03 12.12
N PHE A 25 -7.24 3.24 12.59
CA PHE A 25 -6.29 4.14 11.92
C PHE A 25 -4.86 3.59 11.92
N ARG A 26 -4.42 2.94 13.01
CA ARG A 26 -3.11 2.28 13.06
C ARG A 26 -3.00 1.12 12.07
N GLY A 27 -4.05 0.32 11.94
CA GLY A 27 -4.12 -0.74 10.94
C GLY A 27 -4.06 -0.19 9.51
N TRP A 28 -4.78 0.91 9.25
CA TRP A 28 -4.69 1.61 7.98
C TRP A 28 -3.26 2.09 7.69
N LEU A 29 -2.60 2.79 8.63
CA LEU A 29 -1.21 3.24 8.46
C LEU A 29 -0.24 2.08 8.19
N GLY A 30 -0.38 0.97 8.91
CA GLY A 30 0.43 -0.23 8.70
C GLY A 30 0.30 -0.74 7.28
N THR A 31 -0.93 -0.91 6.79
CA THR A 31 -1.18 -1.41 5.42
C THR A 31 -0.84 -0.38 4.33
N PHE A 32 -1.01 0.91 4.62
CA PHE A 32 -0.71 2.00 3.70
C PHE A 32 0.80 2.11 3.43
N SER A 33 1.64 1.81 4.43
CA SER A 33 3.10 1.81 4.26
C SER A 33 3.59 0.91 3.11
N TYR A 34 2.96 -0.26 2.92
CA TYR A 34 3.25 -1.17 1.80
C TYR A 34 2.79 -0.63 0.45
N THR A 35 1.76 0.23 0.43
CA THR A 35 1.30 0.89 -0.80
C THR A 35 2.30 1.96 -1.24
N ILE A 36 2.89 2.69 -0.28
CA ILE A 36 3.92 3.70 -0.55
C ILE A 36 5.25 3.07 -0.96
N GLY A 37 5.57 1.91 -0.40
CA GLY A 37 6.75 1.13 -0.78
C GLY A 37 7.68 0.82 0.37
N ALA A 38 7.15 0.45 1.54
CA ALA A 38 7.93 -0.11 2.64
C ALA A 38 8.87 -1.25 2.17
N GLU A 39 8.49 -2.00 1.13
CA GLU A 39 9.29 -3.07 0.50
C GLU A 39 9.77 -2.70 -0.92
N GLY A 40 9.76 -1.41 -1.26
CA GLY A 40 10.03 -0.92 -2.61
C GLY A 40 8.78 -0.34 -3.26
N ALA A 41 8.96 0.81 -3.92
CA ALA A 41 7.86 1.47 -4.61
C ALA A 41 7.31 0.57 -5.73
N GLN A 42 5.99 0.55 -5.89
CA GLN A 42 5.29 -0.29 -6.88
C GLN A 42 5.83 -0.10 -8.31
N ASN A 43 6.26 1.11 -8.69
CA ASN A 43 6.84 1.37 -10.00
C ASN A 43 8.20 0.70 -10.19
N ILE A 44 9.06 0.71 -9.16
CA ILE A 44 10.38 0.08 -9.23
C ILE A 44 10.24 -1.44 -9.24
N MET A 45 9.36 -1.99 -8.40
CA MET A 45 9.04 -3.43 -8.39
C MET A 45 8.58 -3.91 -9.77
N ARG A 46 7.68 -3.16 -10.43
CA ARG A 46 7.24 -3.46 -11.80
C ARG A 46 8.38 -3.46 -12.80
N ILE A 47 9.32 -2.51 -12.71
CA ILE A 47 10.49 -2.45 -13.59
C ILE A 47 11.41 -3.66 -13.35
N ILE A 48 11.64 -4.04 -12.09
CA ILE A 48 12.47 -5.21 -11.75
C ILE A 48 11.86 -6.48 -12.35
N ILE A 49 10.55 -6.71 -12.13
CA ILE A 49 9.84 -7.87 -12.67
C ILE A 49 9.84 -7.85 -14.19
N ALA A 50 9.55 -6.71 -14.81
CA ALA A 50 9.60 -6.61 -16.27
C ALA A 50 11.00 -6.93 -16.80
N ARG A 51 12.06 -6.47 -16.12
CA ARG A 51 13.45 -6.69 -16.57
C ARG A 51 13.81 -8.16 -16.55
N ASP A 52 13.33 -8.87 -15.54
CA ASP A 52 13.50 -10.31 -15.39
C ASP A 52 12.67 -11.09 -16.41
N LEU A 53 11.43 -10.66 -16.66
CA LEU A 53 10.48 -11.39 -17.51
C LEU A 53 10.72 -11.22 -19.01
N ILE A 54 10.92 -9.99 -19.48
CA ILE A 54 10.99 -9.69 -20.93
C ILE A 54 12.39 -9.33 -21.39
N GLY A 55 13.36 -9.16 -20.48
CA GLY A 55 14.71 -8.74 -20.82
C GLY A 55 14.93 -7.24 -20.68
N ARG A 56 16.17 -6.84 -20.40
CA ARG A 56 16.55 -5.45 -20.13
C ARG A 56 16.47 -4.58 -21.38
N GLU A 57 16.68 -5.16 -22.55
CA GLU A 57 16.66 -4.51 -23.85
C GLU A 57 15.28 -3.96 -24.23
N TYR A 58 14.21 -4.47 -23.62
CA TYR A 58 12.83 -4.02 -23.85
C TYR A 58 12.35 -2.98 -22.83
N ILE A 59 13.20 -2.56 -21.88
CA ILE A 59 12.86 -1.57 -20.86
C ILE A 59 13.68 -0.30 -21.08
N LYS A 60 13.00 0.82 -21.29
CA LYS A 60 13.63 2.14 -21.30
C LYS A 60 13.99 2.55 -19.87
N GLY A 61 15.27 2.82 -19.64
CA GLY A 61 15.78 3.42 -18.40
C GLY A 61 15.37 4.88 -18.28
#